data_AF-A0A4U8YU70-F1
#
_entry.id   AF-A0A4U8YU70-F1
#
_cell.length_a   1.000
_cell.length_b   1.000
_cell.length_c   1.000
_cell.angle_alpha   90.00
_cell.angle_beta   90.00
_cell.angle_gamma   90.00
#
_symmetry.space_group_name_H-M   'P 1'
#
loop_
_entity.id
_entity.type
_entity.pdbx_description
1 polymer ?
#
loop_
_entity_poly.entity_id
_entity_poly.type
_entity_poly.pdbx_seq_one_letter_code
_entity_poly.pdbx_strand_id
1 'polypeptide(L)'
;TITYKKKGSRRPRRLTLEVMEFMRRYLQHVLPTGFMKVRYYGFMSPASVLDLKEVRKQVMDALQGGDIVPPPQVPAKPSLCKSCGGVLKYVCGLYALVLPPDDDG
;
A
#
# COMPACT_ATOMS: atom_id res chain seq x y z
N THR A 1 -31.52 -16.22 17.96
CA THR A 1 -31.12 -17.00 16.76
C THR A 1 -30.69 -16.06 15.66
N ILE A 2 -29.52 -16.28 15.05
CA ILE A 2 -28.96 -15.44 13.98
C ILE A 2 -28.93 -16.19 12.65
N THR A 3 -28.98 -15.48 11.53
CA THR A 3 -28.88 -16.04 10.18
C THR A 3 -27.52 -15.67 9.56
N TYR A 4 -26.82 -16.64 8.98
CA TYR A 4 -25.51 -16.43 8.36
C TYR A 4 -25.34 -17.25 7.08
N LYS A 5 -24.30 -16.92 6.29
CA LYS A 5 -23.89 -17.65 5.08
C LYS A 5 -22.45 -18.15 5.27
N LYS A 6 -22.17 -19.38 4.84
CA LYS A 6 -20.80 -19.92 4.79
C LYS A 6 -20.07 -19.32 3.58
N LYS A 7 -18.78 -19.01 3.72
CA LYS A 7 -17.94 -18.56 2.59
C LYS A 7 -18.08 -19.56 1.41
N GLY A 8 -18.37 -19.06 0.22
CA GLY A 8 -18.60 -19.87 -0.99
C GLY A 8 -19.99 -20.50 -1.11
N SER A 9 -20.90 -20.29 -0.14
CA SER A 9 -22.28 -20.80 -0.21
C SER A 9 -23.30 -19.67 -0.17
N ARG A 10 -24.30 -19.73 -1.07
CA ARG A 10 -25.42 -18.78 -1.10
C ARG A 10 -26.56 -19.18 -0.15
N ARG A 11 -26.54 -20.40 0.40
CA ARG A 11 -27.60 -20.94 1.25
C ARG A 11 -27.59 -20.27 2.63
N PRO A 12 -28.71 -19.65 3.07
CA PRO A 12 -28.82 -19.14 4.42
C PRO A 12 -28.88 -20.28 5.44
N ARG A 13 -28.22 -20.09 6.58
CA ARG A 13 -28.21 -21.02 7.71
C ARG A 13 -28.61 -20.27 8.98
N ARG A 14 -29.25 -20.97 9.91
CA ARG A 14 -29.64 -20.43 11.22
C ARG A 14 -28.74 -21.03 12.30
N LEU A 15 -28.33 -20.19 13.24
CA LEU A 15 -27.54 -20.61 14.40
C LEU A 15 -28.15 -20.00 15.66
N THR A 16 -28.35 -20.83 16.67
CA THR A 16 -28.79 -20.40 18.00
C THR A 16 -27.55 -20.30 18.87
N LEU A 17 -27.28 -19.11 19.41
CA LEU A 17 -26.17 -18.83 20.31
C LEU A 17 -26.72 -18.15 21.56
N GLU A 18 -26.06 -18.40 22.68
CA GLU A 18 -26.23 -17.59 23.88
C GLU A 18 -25.78 -16.14 23.62
N VAL A 19 -26.36 -15.18 24.34
CA VAL A 19 -26.09 -13.75 24.18
C VAL A 19 -24.61 -13.43 24.36
N MET A 20 -23.96 -14.00 25.39
CA MET A 20 -22.55 -13.76 25.67
C MET A 20 -21.63 -14.30 24.57
N GLU A 21 -21.94 -15.49 24.05
CA GLU A 21 -21.18 -16.09 22.96
C GLU A 21 -21.37 -15.32 21.64
N PHE A 22 -22.54 -14.74 21.41
CA PHE A 22 -22.77 -13.83 20.29
C PHE A 22 -21.91 -12.57 20.39
N MET A 23 -21.92 -11.89 21.55
CA MET A 23 -21.13 -10.68 21.79
C MET A 23 -19.64 -10.94 21.59
N ARG A 24 -19.14 -12.04 22.15
CA ARG A 24 -17.72 -12.44 22.02
C ARG A 24 -17.30 -12.63 20.57
N ARG A 25 -18.13 -13.26 19.72
CA ARG A 25 -17.84 -13.45 18.29
C ARG A 25 -17.96 -12.16 17.50
N TYR A 26 -18.94 -11.32 17.82
CA TYR A 26 -19.19 -10.07 17.11
C TYR A 26 -18.07 -9.05 17.32
N LEU A 27 -17.63 -8.88 18.57
CA LEU A 27 -16.60 -7.89 18.92
C LEU A 27 -15.22 -8.20 18.32
N GLN A 28 -14.91 -9.46 18.02
CA GLN A 28 -13.69 -9.84 17.29
C GLN A 28 -13.61 -9.26 15.86
N HIS A 29 -14.75 -8.83 15.30
CA HIS A 29 -14.82 -8.23 13.97
C HIS A 29 -14.85 -6.70 14.00
N VAL A 30 -14.93 -6.09 15.18
CA VAL A 30 -14.90 -4.63 15.37
C VAL A 30 -13.45 -4.18 15.46
N LEU A 31 -13.08 -3.18 14.66
CA LEU A 31 -11.75 -2.59 14.71
C LEU A 31 -11.65 -1.69 15.95
N PRO A 32 -10.67 -1.91 16.86
CA PRO A 32 -10.53 -1.06 18.04
C PRO A 32 -10.16 0.37 17.66
N THR A 33 -10.49 1.31 18.54
CA THR A 33 -10.14 2.73 18.36
C THR A 33 -8.63 2.91 18.26
N GLY A 34 -8.19 3.78 17.35
CA GLY A 34 -6.76 4.03 17.08
C GLY A 34 -6.14 3.09 16.05
N PHE A 35 -6.85 2.04 15.62
CA PHE A 35 -6.41 1.18 14.52
C PHE A 35 -7.04 1.61 13.19
N MET A 36 -6.26 1.52 12.11
CA MET A 36 -6.73 1.82 10.76
C MET A 36 -6.88 0.54 9.95
N LYS A 37 -7.98 0.45 9.19
CA LYS A 37 -8.18 -0.64 8.24
C LYS A 37 -7.36 -0.39 6.98
N VAL A 38 -6.30 -1.16 6.78
CA VAL A 38 -5.54 -1.17 5.52
C VAL A 38 -6.35 -1.85 4.42
N ARG A 39 -6.46 -1.19 3.28
CA ARG A 39 -7.05 -1.75 2.06
C ARG A 39 -5.98 -1.79 0.98
N TYR A 40 -5.74 -2.96 0.43
CA TYR A 40 -4.80 -3.15 -0.67
C TYR A 40 -5.51 -2.92 -2.01
N TYR A 41 -4.86 -2.19 -2.91
CA TYR A 41 -5.37 -1.82 -4.24
C TYR A 41 -4.36 -2.20 -5.33
N GLY A 42 -4.76 -2.04 -6.59
CA GLY A 42 -3.92 -2.37 -7.74
C GLY A 42 -3.48 -3.84 -7.73
N PHE A 43 -2.21 -4.08 -8.01
CA PHE A 43 -1.63 -5.43 -8.04
C PHE A 43 -1.59 -6.14 -6.67
N MET A 44 -1.68 -5.40 -5.56
CA MET A 44 -1.78 -5.99 -4.21
C MET A 44 -3.21 -6.32 -3.79
N SER A 45 -4.21 -5.97 -4.61
CA SER A 45 -5.60 -6.32 -4.34
C SER A 45 -5.80 -7.84 -4.34
N PRO A 46 -6.62 -8.42 -3.45
CA PRO A 46 -6.96 -9.84 -3.51
C PRO A 46 -7.76 -10.23 -4.77
N ALA A 47 -8.30 -9.26 -5.50
CA ALA A 47 -8.94 -9.46 -6.80
C ALA A 47 -7.99 -9.24 -7.99
N SER A 48 -6.71 -8.93 -7.73
CA SER A 48 -5.67 -8.81 -8.74
C SER A 48 -5.49 -10.13 -9.48
N VAL A 49 -5.43 -10.06 -10.81
CA VAL A 49 -5.07 -11.20 -11.67
C VAL A 49 -3.55 -11.24 -11.89
N LEU A 50 -2.83 -10.17 -11.51
CA LEU A 50 -1.39 -10.04 -11.74
C LEU A 50 -0.59 -10.88 -10.75
N ASP A 51 0.38 -11.64 -11.26
CA ASP A 51 1.36 -12.33 -10.42
C ASP A 51 2.39 -11.33 -9.90
N LEU A 52 2.62 -11.34 -8.59
CA LEU A 52 3.61 -10.50 -7.93
C LEU A 52 5.03 -10.73 -8.47
N LYS A 53 5.33 -11.95 -8.94
CA LYS A 53 6.63 -12.22 -9.57
C LYS A 53 6.82 -11.45 -10.87
N GLU A 54 5.77 -11.38 -11.68
CA GLU A 54 5.78 -10.67 -12.95
C GLU A 54 5.88 -9.16 -12.72
N VAL A 55 5.10 -8.62 -11.80
CA VAL A 55 5.22 -7.20 -11.39
C VAL A 55 6.63 -6.89 -10.90
N ARG A 56 7.21 -7.76 -10.07
CA ARG A 56 8.58 -7.58 -9.57
C ARG A 56 9.60 -7.58 -10.70
N LYS A 57 9.47 -8.49 -11.66
CA LYS A 57 10.34 -8.56 -12.84
C LYS A 57 10.25 -7.28 -13.65
N GLN A 58 9.04 -6.83 -13.98
CA GLN A 58 8.81 -5.59 -14.73
C GLN A 58 9.39 -4.36 -14.03
N VAL A 59 9.27 -4.27 -12.70
CA VAL A 59 9.91 -3.20 -11.92
C VAL A 59 11.44 -3.27 -12.03
N MET A 60 12.03 -4.46 -11.95
CA MET A 60 13.49 -4.63 -12.07
C MET A 60 13.99 -4.30 -13.48
N ASP A 61 13.26 -4.73 -14.52
CA ASP A 61 13.58 -4.46 -15.92
C ASP A 61 13.46 -2.95 -16.21
N ALA A 62 12.40 -2.28 -15.73
CA ALA A 62 12.22 -0.83 -15.85
C ALA A 62 13.35 -0.04 -15.16
N LEU A 63 13.85 -0.54 -14.02
CA LEU A 63 14.99 0.05 -13.32
C LEU A 63 16.32 -0.19 -14.02
N GLN A 64 16.43 -1.21 -14.88
CA GLN A 64 17.63 -1.48 -15.70
C GLN A 64 17.65 -0.67 -17.00
N GLY A 65 16.49 -0.32 -17.56
CA GLY A 65 16.37 0.36 -18.86
C GLY A 65 16.14 1.87 -18.81
N GLY A 66 15.82 2.44 -17.63
CA GLY A 66 15.77 3.89 -17.46
C GLY A 66 17.15 4.42 -17.14
N ASP A 67 17.66 5.37 -17.94
CA ASP A 67 18.73 6.24 -17.49
C ASP A 67 18.26 6.89 -16.19
N ILE A 68 18.73 6.37 -15.05
CA ILE A 68 18.59 7.05 -13.77
C ILE A 68 19.38 8.32 -13.95
N VAL A 69 18.72 9.40 -14.37
CA VAL A 69 19.38 10.71 -14.44
C VAL A 69 19.79 11.00 -13.01
N PRO A 70 21.10 10.98 -12.69
CA PRO A 70 21.51 11.29 -11.34
C PRO A 70 20.97 12.68 -11.02
N PRO A 71 20.30 12.87 -9.86
CA PRO A 71 19.84 14.20 -9.49
C PRO A 71 21.01 15.17 -9.61
N PRO A 72 20.79 16.41 -10.08
CA PRO A 72 21.85 17.39 -10.26
C PRO A 72 22.72 17.41 -9.01
N GLN A 73 24.01 17.10 -9.19
CA GLN A 73 24.95 16.84 -8.12
C GLN A 73 25.03 18.06 -7.21
N VAL A 74 24.46 17.92 -5.99
CA VAL A 74 24.47 18.89 -4.89
C VAL A 74 23.86 20.26 -5.27
N PRO A 75 22.89 20.82 -4.52
CA PRO A 75 22.51 22.21 -4.74
C PRO A 75 23.78 23.07 -4.61
N ALA A 76 24.14 23.81 -5.66
CA ALA A 76 25.36 24.62 -5.75
C ALA A 76 25.49 25.66 -4.62
N LYS A 77 24.40 25.90 -3.87
CA LYS A 77 24.38 26.73 -2.68
C LYS A 77 23.94 25.90 -1.48
N PRO A 78 24.69 25.93 -0.36
CA PRO A 78 24.25 25.30 0.87
C PRO A 78 22.92 25.91 1.33
N SER A 79 21.92 25.06 1.59
CA SER A 79 20.67 25.50 2.18
C SER A 79 20.88 25.80 3.67
N LEU A 80 20.24 26.87 4.15
CA LEU A 80 20.27 27.24 5.56
C LEU A 80 19.01 26.72 6.25
N CYS A 81 19.16 26.29 7.51
CA CYS A 81 18.04 25.92 8.35
C CYS A 81 17.15 27.14 8.63
N LYS A 82 15.86 27.05 8.33
CA LYS A 82 14.89 28.14 8.55
C LYS A 82 14.69 28.50 10.03
N SER A 83 15.07 27.61 10.95
CA SER A 83 14.87 27.80 12.40
C SER A 83 16.12 28.27 13.15
N CYS A 84 17.33 27.90 12.70
CA CYS A 84 18.58 28.22 13.40
C CYS A 84 19.66 28.87 12.53
N GLY A 85 19.43 29.03 11.22
CA GLY A 85 20.39 29.61 10.28
C GLY A 85 21.62 28.74 9.98
N GLY A 86 21.73 27.54 10.56
CA GLY A 86 22.86 26.64 10.31
C GLY A 86 22.90 26.06 8.89
N VAL A 87 24.10 25.75 8.41
CA VAL A 87 24.35 25.14 7.10
C VAL A 87 23.86 23.68 7.09
N LEU A 88 22.93 23.35 6.20
CA LEU A 88 22.41 21.99 6.05
C LEU A 88 23.31 21.16 5.14
N LYS A 89 23.59 19.91 5.54
CA LYS A 89 24.33 18.93 4.74
C LYS A 89 23.35 18.13 3.89
N TYR A 90 23.58 18.09 2.58
CA TYR A 90 22.85 17.19 1.69
C TYR A 90 23.19 15.73 2.03
N VAL A 91 22.16 14.92 2.30
CA VAL A 91 22.31 13.49 2.63
C VAL A 91 21.96 12.63 1.43
N CYS A 92 20.76 12.81 0.86
CA CYS A 92 20.34 12.14 -0.37
C CYS A 92 19.13 12.85 -1.00
N GLY A 93 18.86 12.51 -2.27
CA GLY A 93 17.68 12.90 -3.03
C GLY A 93 16.95 11.64 -3.49
N LEU A 94 15.62 11.68 -3.51
CA LEU A 94 14.81 10.59 -4.06
C LEU A 94 14.71 10.80 -5.58
N TYR A 95 15.03 9.77 -6.35
CA TYR A 95 14.93 9.79 -7.81
C TYR A 95 13.46 9.86 -8.23
N ALA A 96 13.16 10.71 -9.21
CA ALA A 96 11.91 10.62 -9.96
C ALA A 96 12.16 9.64 -11.10
N LEU A 97 11.51 8.46 -11.06
CA LEU A 97 11.42 7.63 -12.26
C LEU A 97 10.56 8.40 -13.27
N VAL A 98 11.17 8.86 -14.35
CA VAL A 98 10.40 9.34 -15.50
C VAL A 98 9.81 8.09 -16.15
N LEU A 99 8.52 7.85 -15.92
CA LEU A 99 7.81 6.80 -16.63
C LEU A 99 7.83 7.17 -18.12
N PRO A 100 8.14 6.24 -19.04
CA PRO A 100 7.96 6.51 -20.46
C PRO A 100 6.51 6.98 -20.73
N PRO A 101 6.30 7.87 -21.70
CA PRO A 101 4.95 8.30 -22.07
C PRO A 101 4.13 7.05 -22.44
N ASP A 102 2.90 6.99 -21.93
CA ASP A 102 1.95 5.95 -22.32
C ASP A 102 1.78 6.01 -23.84
N ASP A 103 2.13 4.93 -24.53
CA ASP A 103 1.92 4.77 -25.98
C ASP A 103 0.43 4.47 -26.18
N ASP A 104 -0.36 5.53 -26.39
CA ASP A 104 -1.78 5.47 -26.71
C ASP A 104 -1.97 4.92 -28.14
N GLY A 105 -1.85 3.59 -28.30
CA GLY A 105 -2.18 2.85 -29.53
C GLY A 105 -3.67 2.56 -29.69
#